data_AF-R7CI87-F1
#
_entry.id   AF-R7CI87-F1
#
_cell.length_a   1.000
_cell.length_b   1.000
_cell.length_c   1.000
_cell.angle_alpha   90.00
_cell.angle_beta   90.00
_cell.angle_gamma   90.00
#
_symmetry.space_group_name_H-M   'P 1'
#
loop_
_entity.id
_entity.type
_entity.pdbx_description
1 polymer ?
#
loop_
_entity_poly.entity_id
_entity_poly.type
_entity_poly.pdbx_seq_one_letter_code
_entity_poly.pdbx_strand_id
1 'polypeptide(L)'
;MATGLWIIDGAKYDFGSSGKIKIDTVRVNMCSKAQQYFSSTSYLILVDRSNHKVGVFRGSLDNWSLVYYWSCTTGAPNTPTITGSYYTTGFKRASLSTDSRAITCTQIWGGYFFHSILASESELGKSLSHGCIRLPYSAAAWVYNNIHLGTRVIIYN
;
A
#
# COMPACT_ATOMS: atom_id res chain seq x y z
N MET A 1 10.69 -24.40 21.55
CA MET A 1 9.69 -23.41 21.06
C MET A 1 10.46 -22.18 20.59
N ALA A 2 10.12 -21.62 19.43
CA ALA A 2 10.67 -20.34 19.01
C ALA A 2 10.17 -19.23 19.96
N THR A 3 11.05 -18.34 20.38
CA THR A 3 10.75 -17.19 21.26
C THR A 3 11.42 -15.92 20.71
N GLY A 4 10.94 -14.75 21.12
CA GLY A 4 11.47 -13.46 20.68
C GLY A 4 11.02 -13.04 19.27
N LEU A 5 11.72 -12.05 18.70
CA LEU A 5 11.38 -11.45 17.41
C LEU A 5 12.09 -12.14 16.24
N TRP A 6 11.31 -12.59 15.27
CA TRP A 6 11.77 -13.26 14.06
C TRP A 6 11.24 -12.55 12.82
N ILE A 7 11.99 -12.61 11.72
CA ILE A 7 11.53 -12.15 10.41
C ILE A 7 11.36 -13.39 9.53
N ILE A 8 10.13 -13.63 9.06
CA ILE A 8 9.79 -14.75 8.18
C ILE A 8 9.02 -14.16 7.00
N ASP A 9 9.45 -14.44 5.77
CA ASP A 9 8.88 -13.88 4.53
C ASP A 9 8.72 -12.35 4.53
N GLY A 10 9.62 -11.63 5.22
CA GLY A 10 9.60 -10.17 5.33
C GLY A 10 8.63 -9.60 6.37
N ALA A 11 7.83 -10.43 7.04
CA ALA A 11 6.97 -10.06 8.17
C ALA A 11 7.70 -10.28 9.50
N LYS A 12 7.48 -9.37 10.46
CA LYS A 12 7.98 -9.48 11.84
C LYS A 12 6.99 -10.27 12.70
N TYR A 13 7.46 -11.32 13.35
CA TYR A 13 6.73 -12.15 14.29
C TYR A 13 7.37 -12.02 15.67
N ASP A 14 6.58 -11.67 16.69
CA ASP A 14 7.02 -11.73 18.07
C ASP A 14 6.33 -12.92 18.74
N PHE A 15 7.11 -13.96 19.03
CA PHE A 15 6.63 -15.18 19.67
C PHE A 15 6.53 -15.03 21.21
N GLY A 16 6.91 -13.88 21.76
CA GLY A 16 6.92 -13.62 23.20
C GLY A 16 7.77 -14.63 23.97
N SER A 17 7.65 -14.62 25.30
CA SER A 17 8.29 -15.58 26.19
C SER A 17 7.55 -16.91 26.28
N SER A 18 6.26 -16.93 25.90
CA SER A 18 5.37 -18.11 26.00
C SER A 18 5.22 -18.90 24.69
N GLY A 19 5.81 -18.42 23.58
CA GLY A 19 5.68 -19.03 22.25
C GLY A 19 4.32 -18.80 21.57
N LYS A 20 3.39 -18.06 22.20
CA LYS A 20 2.07 -17.73 21.65
C LYS A 20 2.10 -16.36 20.98
N ILE A 21 1.51 -16.27 19.79
CA ILE A 21 1.46 -15.06 18.97
C ILE A 21 0.03 -14.66 18.61
N LYS A 22 -0.24 -13.36 18.58
CA LYS A 22 -1.43 -12.78 17.94
C LYS A 22 -1.05 -12.37 16.52
N ILE A 23 -1.42 -13.18 15.53
CA ILE A 23 -1.03 -12.99 14.12
C ILE A 23 -2.03 -12.06 13.43
N ASP A 24 -1.52 -11.00 12.78
CA ASP A 24 -2.26 -10.27 11.75
C ASP A 24 -2.11 -11.01 10.42
N THR A 25 -3.03 -11.93 10.15
CA THR A 25 -2.97 -12.81 8.97
C THR A 25 -3.03 -12.03 7.66
N VAL A 26 -3.74 -10.89 7.62
CA VAL A 26 -3.81 -10.04 6.41
C VAL A 26 -2.43 -9.48 6.10
N ARG A 27 -1.75 -8.94 7.12
CA ARG A 27 -0.39 -8.41 6.97
C ARG A 27 0.60 -9.50 6.55
N VAL A 28 0.51 -10.69 7.15
CA VAL A 28 1.37 -11.84 6.81
C VAL A 28 1.17 -12.27 5.36
N ASN A 29 -0.08 -12.45 4.94
CA ASN A 29 -0.41 -12.86 3.58
C ASN A 29 0.08 -11.83 2.55
N MET A 30 -0.02 -10.54 2.88
CA MET A 30 0.54 -9.46 2.05
C MET A 30 2.06 -9.57 1.94
N CYS A 31 2.78 -9.86 3.04
CA CYS A 31 4.23 -10.01 3.01
C CYS A 31 4.67 -11.22 2.18
N SER A 32 4.03 -12.37 2.35
CA SER A 32 4.29 -13.56 1.54
C SER A 32 4.00 -13.31 0.06
N LYS A 33 2.89 -12.65 -0.26
CA LYS A 33 2.54 -12.24 -1.62
C LYS A 33 3.58 -11.30 -2.24
N ALA A 34 4.15 -10.38 -1.46
CA ALA A 34 5.14 -9.43 -1.96
C ALA A 34 6.39 -10.11 -2.53
N GLN A 35 6.81 -11.24 -1.96
CA GLN A 35 8.04 -11.93 -2.37
C GLN A 35 8.02 -12.35 -3.84
N GLN A 36 6.83 -12.61 -4.39
CA GLN A 36 6.63 -13.11 -5.76
C GLN A 36 6.79 -12.04 -6.86
N TYR A 37 6.98 -10.76 -6.50
CA TYR A 37 6.94 -9.66 -7.46
C TYR A 37 8.27 -8.93 -7.59
N PHE A 38 8.68 -8.76 -8.83
CA PHE A 38 9.77 -7.86 -9.21
C PHE A 38 9.29 -6.40 -9.27
N SER A 39 10.17 -5.47 -8.90
CA SER A 39 9.99 -4.03 -9.08
C SER A 39 11.26 -3.43 -9.69
N SER A 40 11.13 -2.44 -10.58
CA SER A 40 12.27 -1.76 -11.19
C SER A 40 12.96 -0.76 -10.26
N THR A 41 12.45 -0.62 -9.03
CA THR A 41 13.01 0.25 -7.99
C THR A 41 13.24 -0.57 -6.72
N SER A 42 13.94 -0.01 -5.74
CA SER A 42 14.10 -0.62 -4.42
C SER A 42 12.82 -0.65 -3.59
N TYR A 43 11.66 -0.26 -4.16
CA TYR A 43 10.36 -0.26 -3.50
C TYR A 43 9.35 -1.12 -4.26
N LEU A 44 8.42 -1.73 -3.53
CA LEU A 44 7.26 -2.45 -4.03
C LEU A 44 6.04 -2.05 -3.20
N ILE A 45 4.90 -1.83 -3.84
CA ILE A 45 3.66 -1.48 -3.16
C ILE A 45 2.61 -2.55 -3.43
N LEU A 46 1.99 -3.07 -2.37
CA LEU A 46 0.84 -3.94 -2.44
C LEU A 46 -0.38 -3.22 -1.87
N VAL A 47 -1.53 -3.39 -2.52
CA VAL A 47 -2.81 -2.81 -2.13
C VAL A 47 -3.84 -3.92 -2.05
N ASP A 48 -4.31 -4.18 -0.84
CA ASP A 48 -5.42 -5.09 -0.55
C ASP A 48 -6.71 -4.28 -0.45
N ARG A 49 -7.59 -4.45 -1.44
CA ARG A 49 -8.86 -3.73 -1.52
C ARG A 49 -9.88 -4.22 -0.52
N SER A 50 -9.89 -5.52 -0.21
CA SER A 50 -10.88 -6.12 0.70
C SER A 50 -10.65 -5.70 2.14
N ASN A 51 -9.38 -5.59 2.53
CA ASN A 51 -8.97 -5.22 3.88
C ASN A 51 -8.62 -3.74 4.02
N HIS A 52 -8.65 -2.98 2.91
CA HIS A 52 -8.29 -1.56 2.86
C HIS A 52 -6.88 -1.28 3.40
N LYS A 53 -5.89 -2.03 2.90
CA LYS A 53 -4.50 -1.95 3.34
C LYS A 53 -3.55 -1.66 2.21
N VAL A 54 -2.55 -0.83 2.51
CA VAL A 54 -1.41 -0.57 1.64
C VAL A 54 -0.13 -0.98 2.37
N GLY A 55 0.60 -1.92 1.79
CA GLY A 55 1.93 -2.32 2.22
C GLY A 55 2.98 -1.70 1.32
N VAL A 56 3.97 -1.03 1.91
CA VAL A 56 5.16 -0.56 1.21
C VAL A 56 6.35 -1.40 1.65
N PHE A 57 7.01 -2.01 0.69
CA PHE A 57 8.15 -2.88 0.89
C PHE A 57 9.41 -2.25 0.33
N ARG A 58 10.56 -2.55 0.93
CA ARG A 58 11.89 -2.17 0.45
C ARG A 58 12.78 -3.39 0.32
N GLY A 59 13.54 -3.46 -0.76
CA GLY A 59 14.35 -4.62 -1.11
C GLY A 59 14.32 -4.93 -2.60
N SER A 60 14.29 -6.22 -2.92
CA SER A 60 14.25 -6.78 -4.27
C SER A 60 13.42 -8.06 -4.29
N LEU A 61 13.21 -8.64 -5.48
CA LEU A 61 12.52 -9.93 -5.64
C LEU A 61 13.04 -10.97 -4.65
N ASP A 62 12.12 -11.72 -4.04
CA ASP A 62 12.34 -12.72 -2.98
C ASP A 62 13.05 -12.22 -1.70
N ASN A 63 13.26 -10.91 -1.55
CA ASN A 63 13.89 -10.30 -0.38
C ASN A 63 13.24 -8.95 -0.03
N TRP A 64 11.91 -8.91 -0.02
CA TRP A 64 11.14 -7.73 0.33
C TRP A 64 10.91 -7.65 1.84
N SER A 65 11.25 -6.51 2.45
CA SER A 65 10.92 -6.20 3.84
C SER A 65 9.82 -5.16 3.93
N LEU A 66 8.77 -5.42 4.70
CA LEU A 66 7.66 -4.47 4.91
C LEU A 66 8.13 -3.28 5.75
N VAL A 67 8.06 -2.07 5.18
CA VAL A 67 8.47 -0.81 5.84
C VAL A 67 7.25 -0.05 6.37
N TYR A 68 6.16 -0.02 5.60
CA TYR A 68 4.93 0.63 6.01
C TYR A 68 3.71 -0.25 5.76
N TYR A 69 2.73 -0.12 6.66
CA TYR A 69 1.45 -0.80 6.57
C TYR A 69 0.35 0.16 7.00
N TRP A 70 -0.36 0.73 6.03
CA TRP A 70 -1.33 1.79 6.25
C TRP A 70 -2.74 1.32 5.92
N SER A 71 -3.73 1.88 6.64
CA SER A 71 -5.11 1.84 6.18
C SER A 71 -5.28 2.78 4.99
N CYS A 72 -6.14 2.43 4.04
CA CYS A 72 -6.45 3.26 2.89
C CYS A 72 -7.96 3.37 2.65
N THR A 73 -8.36 4.20 1.71
CA THR A 73 -9.70 4.21 1.12
C THR A 73 -9.60 3.78 -0.33
N THR A 74 -10.43 2.84 -0.76
CA THR A 74 -10.49 2.37 -2.15
C THR A 74 -11.72 2.91 -2.88
N GLY A 75 -11.82 2.60 -4.17
CA GLY A 75 -12.96 2.94 -5.00
C GLY A 75 -14.25 2.30 -4.52
N ALA A 76 -15.35 3.04 -4.58
CA ALA A 76 -16.68 2.54 -4.33
C ALA A 76 -17.05 1.40 -5.31
N PRO A 77 -18.01 0.51 -4.99
CA PRO A 77 -18.36 -0.61 -5.86
C PRO A 77 -18.73 -0.21 -7.31
N ASN A 78 -19.36 0.95 -7.49
CA ASN A 78 -19.75 1.49 -8.80
C ASN A 78 -18.61 2.20 -9.55
N THR A 79 -17.51 2.52 -8.86
CA THR A 79 -16.32 3.19 -9.42
C THR A 79 -15.05 2.57 -8.81
N PRO A 80 -14.83 1.26 -9.04
CA PRO A 80 -13.86 0.49 -8.28
C PRO A 80 -12.42 0.92 -8.60
N THR A 81 -11.54 0.78 -7.60
CA THR A 81 -10.10 0.76 -7.84
C THR A 81 -9.76 -0.44 -8.73
N ILE A 82 -8.93 -0.21 -9.75
CA ILE A 82 -8.41 -1.26 -10.63
C ILE A 82 -7.69 -2.37 -9.85
N THR A 83 -7.71 -3.59 -10.39
CA THR A 83 -6.88 -4.71 -9.93
C THR A 83 -5.82 -5.05 -10.96
N GLY A 84 -4.75 -5.71 -10.53
CA GLY A 84 -3.67 -6.16 -11.40
C GLY A 84 -2.30 -5.67 -10.96
N SER A 85 -1.36 -5.71 -11.89
CA SER A 85 0.04 -5.37 -11.68
C SER A 85 0.43 -4.19 -12.56
N TYR A 86 0.81 -3.08 -11.94
CA TYR A 86 1.11 -1.82 -12.60
C TYR A 86 2.51 -1.32 -12.23
N TYR A 87 3.03 -0.41 -13.03
CA TYR A 87 4.19 0.39 -12.67
C TYR A 87 3.76 1.85 -12.59
N THR A 88 4.09 2.52 -11.48
CA THR A 88 3.89 3.97 -11.36
C THR A 88 4.54 4.68 -12.54
N THR A 89 3.87 5.70 -13.06
CA THR A 89 4.28 6.39 -14.30
C THR A 89 5.31 7.49 -14.06
N GLY A 90 5.64 7.77 -12.79
CA GLY A 90 6.43 8.94 -12.40
C GLY A 90 5.67 10.26 -12.42
N PHE A 91 4.46 10.30 -13.00
CA PHE A 91 3.65 11.51 -13.02
C PHE A 91 3.14 11.86 -11.62
N LYS A 92 3.30 13.13 -11.25
CA LYS A 92 2.96 13.68 -9.93
C LYS A 92 2.25 15.01 -10.09
N ARG A 93 1.36 15.34 -9.16
CA ARG A 93 0.74 16.68 -9.07
C ARG A 93 0.39 17.04 -7.63
N ALA A 94 0.42 18.34 -7.33
CA ALA A 94 0.16 18.84 -5.99
C ALA A 94 -1.29 18.57 -5.54
N SER A 95 -2.25 18.70 -6.46
CA SER A 95 -3.66 18.35 -6.24
C SER A 95 -4.32 17.80 -7.50
N LEU A 96 -5.40 17.02 -7.35
CA LEU A 96 -6.22 16.58 -8.48
C LEU A 96 -7.06 17.75 -9.04
N SER A 97 -7.32 17.71 -10.34
CA SER A 97 -8.20 18.69 -11.02
C SER A 97 -9.68 18.39 -10.78
N THR A 98 -10.01 17.17 -10.39
CA THR A 98 -11.39 16.72 -10.09
C THR A 98 -11.81 17.02 -8.65
N ASP A 99 -10.86 17.17 -7.73
CA ASP A 99 -11.09 17.57 -6.34
C ASP A 99 -9.80 18.15 -5.76
N SER A 100 -9.77 19.46 -5.49
CA SER A 100 -8.58 20.16 -5.03
C SER A 100 -8.12 19.76 -3.62
N ARG A 101 -8.99 19.10 -2.83
CA ARG A 101 -8.64 18.56 -1.51
C ARG A 101 -7.77 17.31 -1.60
N ALA A 102 -7.83 16.60 -2.72
CA ALA A 102 -6.95 15.45 -2.99
C ALA A 102 -5.56 15.97 -3.33
N ILE A 103 -4.64 15.95 -2.36
CA ILE A 103 -3.28 16.49 -2.51
C ILE A 103 -2.21 15.40 -2.51
N THR A 104 -0.98 15.77 -2.89
CA THR A 104 0.20 14.88 -2.95
C THR A 104 -0.04 13.65 -3.84
N CYS A 105 -0.46 13.89 -5.07
CA CYS A 105 -0.93 12.83 -5.95
C CYS A 105 0.22 12.17 -6.72
N THR A 106 0.31 10.85 -6.65
CA THR A 106 1.26 10.01 -7.41
C THR A 106 0.50 9.06 -8.32
N GLN A 107 0.75 9.12 -9.62
CA GLN A 107 0.00 8.32 -10.59
C GLN A 107 0.45 6.86 -10.60
N ILE A 108 -0.53 5.97 -10.55
CA ILE A 108 -0.35 4.53 -10.69
C ILE A 108 -0.44 4.16 -12.17
N TRP A 109 -1.60 4.45 -12.79
CA TRP A 109 -1.90 4.10 -14.17
C TRP A 109 -3.10 4.92 -14.65
N GLY A 110 -3.01 5.56 -15.82
CA GLY A 110 -4.14 6.35 -16.36
C GLY A 110 -4.75 7.33 -15.36
N GLY A 111 -6.06 7.24 -15.12
CA GLY A 111 -6.78 8.09 -14.15
C GLY A 111 -6.61 7.71 -12.67
N TYR A 112 -5.80 6.71 -12.33
CA TYR A 112 -5.71 6.16 -10.97
C TYR A 112 -4.46 6.66 -10.25
N PHE A 113 -4.67 7.24 -9.07
CA PHE A 113 -3.62 7.87 -8.25
C PHE A 113 -3.65 7.33 -6.81
N PHE A 114 -2.49 7.34 -6.18
CA PHE A 114 -2.41 7.52 -4.73
C PHE A 114 -2.54 9.02 -4.43
N HIS A 115 -3.34 9.39 -3.43
CA HIS A 115 -3.42 10.77 -2.93
C HIS A 115 -3.87 10.78 -1.47
N SER A 116 -3.88 11.96 -0.83
CA SER A 116 -4.38 12.11 0.53
C SER A 116 -5.87 11.79 0.66
N ILE A 117 -6.31 11.43 1.86
CA ILE A 117 -7.71 11.62 2.29
C ILE A 117 -8.18 13.06 2.02
N LEU A 118 -9.50 13.25 1.93
CA LEU A 118 -10.10 14.52 1.52
C LEU A 118 -10.44 15.43 2.70
N ALA A 119 -10.74 14.82 3.85
CA ALA A 119 -11.18 15.52 5.04
C ALA A 119 -10.56 14.95 6.31
N SER A 120 -10.70 13.64 6.56
CA SER A 120 -10.25 13.05 7.83
C SER A 120 -9.99 11.54 7.77
N GLU A 121 -9.31 11.02 8.78
CA GLU A 121 -8.98 9.60 8.96
C GLU A 121 -10.24 8.71 9.03
N SER A 122 -11.42 9.27 9.28
CA SER A 122 -12.69 8.54 9.25
C SER A 122 -13.06 7.96 7.88
N GLU A 123 -12.38 8.40 6.81
CA GLU A 123 -12.51 7.85 5.46
C GLU A 123 -11.78 6.51 5.27
N LEU A 124 -10.78 6.23 6.11
CA LEU A 124 -9.94 5.04 5.96
C LEU A 124 -10.70 3.76 6.35
N GLY A 125 -10.33 2.64 5.73
CA GLY A 125 -11.01 1.38 5.95
C GLY A 125 -12.34 1.26 5.20
N LYS A 126 -12.54 2.06 4.14
CA LYS A 126 -13.81 2.14 3.40
C LYS A 126 -13.59 2.19 1.88
N SER A 127 -14.62 1.83 1.14
CA SER A 127 -14.71 2.01 -0.33
C SER A 127 -15.55 3.24 -0.66
N LEU A 128 -14.92 4.40 -0.86
CA LEU A 128 -15.60 5.70 -1.03
C LEU A 128 -15.10 6.52 -2.22
N SER A 129 -13.99 6.15 -2.85
CA SER A 129 -13.39 6.96 -3.91
C SER A 129 -13.97 6.64 -5.30
N HIS A 130 -13.62 7.45 -6.29
CA HIS A 130 -13.89 7.17 -7.70
C HIS A 130 -12.70 6.42 -8.34
N GLY A 131 -12.20 5.40 -7.65
CA GLY A 131 -11.14 4.51 -8.12
C GLY A 131 -9.75 4.79 -7.55
N CYS A 132 -9.43 6.03 -7.16
CA CYS A 132 -8.13 6.36 -6.56
C CYS A 132 -7.95 5.73 -5.17
N ILE A 133 -6.70 5.59 -4.72
CA ILE A 133 -6.38 5.07 -3.38
C ILE A 133 -6.05 6.26 -2.48
N ARG A 134 -6.91 6.50 -1.46
CA ARG A 134 -6.68 7.57 -0.49
C ARG A 134 -5.85 7.06 0.69
N LEU A 135 -4.91 7.86 1.13
CA LEU A 135 -3.97 7.57 2.20
C LEU A 135 -4.03 8.65 3.29
N PRO A 136 -3.66 8.35 4.54
CA PRO A 136 -3.34 9.39 5.53
C PRO A 136 -2.41 10.45 4.94
N TYR A 137 -2.54 11.71 5.35
CA TYR A 137 -1.73 12.80 4.78
C TYR A 137 -0.22 12.52 4.81
N SER A 138 0.29 11.96 5.91
CA SER A 138 1.71 11.59 6.06
C SER A 138 2.13 10.49 5.09
N ALA A 139 1.28 9.47 4.89
CA ALA A 139 1.53 8.38 3.96
C ALA A 139 1.49 8.85 2.50
N ALA A 140 0.52 9.71 2.14
CA ALA A 140 0.42 10.30 0.81
C ALA A 140 1.66 11.14 0.47
N ALA A 141 2.08 12.01 1.40
CA ALA A 141 3.30 12.80 1.26
C ALA A 141 4.55 11.93 1.13
N TRP A 142 4.64 10.85 1.93
CA TRP A 142 5.76 9.92 1.82
C TRP A 142 5.81 9.25 0.45
N VAL A 143 4.67 8.75 -0.05
CA VAL A 143 4.58 8.15 -1.39
C VAL A 143 4.99 9.18 -2.45
N TYR A 144 4.46 10.39 -2.36
CA TYR A 144 4.79 11.48 -3.27
C TYR A 144 6.27 11.81 -3.33
N ASN A 145 6.98 11.75 -2.20
CA ASN A 145 8.41 12.10 -2.16
C ASN A 145 9.34 10.93 -2.50
N ASN A 146 8.93 9.69 -2.25
CA ASN A 146 9.85 8.53 -2.29
C ASN A 146 9.56 7.55 -3.44
N ILE A 147 8.34 7.53 -3.97
CA ILE A 147 7.94 6.60 -5.03
C ILE A 147 8.08 7.30 -6.37
N HIS A 148 8.83 6.68 -7.27
CA HIS A 148 9.24 7.24 -8.55
C HIS A 148 8.81 6.31 -9.69
N LEU A 149 8.97 6.76 -10.93
CA LEU A 149 8.70 5.96 -12.14
C LEU A 149 9.24 4.53 -12.00
N GLY A 150 8.42 3.55 -12.36
CA GLY A 150 8.82 2.15 -12.40
C GLY A 150 8.73 1.41 -11.07
N THR A 151 8.25 2.04 -9.99
CA THR A 151 7.86 1.27 -8.79
C THR A 151 6.65 0.41 -9.11
N ARG A 152 6.77 -0.91 -8.87
CA ARG A 152 5.67 -1.87 -9.02
C ARG A 152 4.58 -1.64 -7.98
N VAL A 153 3.33 -1.66 -8.42
CA VAL A 153 2.12 -1.60 -7.61
C VAL A 153 1.23 -2.80 -7.93
N ILE A 154 0.98 -3.66 -6.96
CA ILE A 154 0.09 -4.82 -7.08
C ILE A 154 -1.21 -4.51 -6.34
N ILE A 155 -2.34 -4.55 -7.05
CA ILE A 155 -3.65 -4.26 -6.48
C ILE A 155 -4.53 -5.50 -6.59
N TYR A 156 -5.00 -6.01 -5.45
CA TYR A 156 -5.74 -7.26 -5.35
C TYR A 156 -6.88 -7.16 -4.33
N ASN A 157 -7.63 -8.25 -4.18
CA ASN A 157 -8.71 -8.41 -3.20
C ASN A 157 -8.33 -9.46 -2.17
#